data_AF-A0A975F1K3-F1
#
_entry.id   AF-A0A975F1K3-F1
#
_cell.length_a   1.000
_cell.length_b   1.000
_cell.length_c   1.000
_cell.angle_alpha   90.00
_cell.angle_beta   90.00
_cell.angle_gamma   90.00
#
_symmetry.space_group_name_H-M   'P 1'
#
loop_
_entity.id
_entity.type
_entity.pdbx_description
1 polymer ?
#
loop_
_entity_poly.entity_id
_entity_poly.type
_entity_poly.pdbx_seq_one_letter_code
_entity_poly.pdbx_strand_id
1 'polypeptide(L)'
;MDIFYDLYKTTASRDGIEIHLKSYYKDLLSLSASESNAPDVRLYIASVDDGEGNCVADRESREDGRSPGGCNCVDARLGENGKYGAGEPLAAIIVLFCKREAVYLYGASGNKKRNFMPSYLLQWRAINDAKKYGSAFYDLYGMPPSDDERHPMHGLYRFKTGFGGKIIHRPGSMDVPLSFLYFPYVFLEALRSFYHKKIKKIFVRR
;
A
#
# COMPACT_ATOMS: atom_id res chain seq x y z
N MET A 1 -14.70 0.77 -0.81
CA MET A 1 -14.05 -0.19 -1.74
C MET A 1 -13.93 0.38 -3.15
N ASP A 2 -14.99 0.88 -3.79
CA ASP A 2 -14.93 1.51 -5.12
C ASP A 2 -13.83 2.56 -5.25
N ILE A 3 -13.80 3.51 -4.32
CA ILE A 3 -12.80 4.58 -4.24
C ILE A 3 -11.37 4.03 -4.25
N PHE A 4 -11.08 3.06 -3.38
CA PHE A 4 -9.77 2.41 -3.33
C PHE A 4 -9.43 1.78 -4.69
N TYR A 5 -10.36 1.03 -5.27
CA TYR A 5 -10.11 0.31 -6.52
C TYR A 5 -9.86 1.26 -7.70
N ASP A 6 -10.56 2.39 -7.78
CA ASP A 6 -10.36 3.38 -8.84
C ASP A 6 -9.04 4.17 -8.67
N LEU A 7 -8.68 4.53 -7.44
CA LEU A 7 -7.34 5.04 -7.13
C LEU A 7 -6.26 4.00 -7.48
N TYR A 8 -6.54 2.73 -7.25
CA TYR A 8 -5.58 1.65 -7.47
C TYR A 8 -5.41 1.35 -8.96
N LYS A 9 -6.46 1.41 -9.79
CA LYS A 9 -6.35 1.42 -11.26
C LYS A 9 -5.47 2.57 -11.75
N THR A 10 -5.66 3.76 -11.20
CA THR A 10 -4.86 4.94 -11.57
C THR A 10 -3.38 4.72 -11.23
N THR A 11 -3.11 4.15 -10.05
CA THR A 11 -1.76 3.77 -9.61
C THR A 11 -1.17 2.69 -10.51
N ALA A 12 -1.98 1.69 -10.87
CA ALA A 12 -1.59 0.57 -11.72
C ALA A 12 -1.17 1.01 -13.12
N SER A 13 -1.98 1.85 -13.77
CA SER A 13 -1.66 2.40 -15.08
C SER A 13 -0.45 3.32 -15.06
N ARG A 14 -0.24 4.06 -13.95
CA ARG A 14 0.91 4.95 -13.78
C ARG A 14 2.22 4.17 -13.61
N ASP A 15 2.21 3.17 -12.73
CA ASP A 15 3.41 2.45 -12.30
C ASP A 15 3.66 1.16 -13.11
N GLY A 16 2.75 0.82 -14.04
CA GLY A 16 2.85 -0.35 -14.90
C GLY A 16 2.71 -1.68 -14.16
N ILE A 17 1.90 -1.71 -13.09
CA ILE A 17 1.66 -2.91 -12.28
C ILE A 17 0.32 -3.56 -12.63
N GLU A 18 0.27 -4.89 -12.61
CA GLU A 18 -0.99 -5.63 -12.72
C GLU A 18 -1.68 -5.69 -11.36
N ILE A 19 -3.00 -5.56 -11.37
CA ILE A 19 -3.83 -5.57 -10.15
C ILE A 19 -4.91 -6.65 -10.24
N HIS A 20 -5.23 -7.27 -9.10
CA HIS A 20 -6.32 -8.22 -9.02
C HIS A 20 -7.69 -7.58 -9.26
N LEU A 21 -8.69 -8.41 -9.54
CA LEU A 21 -10.09 -7.99 -9.64
C LEU A 21 -10.58 -7.38 -8.32
N LYS A 22 -11.57 -6.49 -8.41
CA LYS A 22 -12.17 -5.84 -7.23
C LYS A 22 -12.71 -6.85 -6.20
N SER A 23 -13.20 -8.01 -6.64
CA SER A 23 -13.68 -9.08 -5.76
C SER A 23 -12.60 -9.54 -4.79
N TYR A 24 -11.35 -9.68 -5.25
CA TYR A 24 -10.22 -10.09 -4.41
C TYR A 24 -10.08 -9.23 -3.15
N TYR A 25 -10.14 -7.90 -3.28
CA TYR A 25 -10.02 -7.01 -2.12
C TYR A 25 -11.26 -7.02 -1.22
N LYS A 26 -12.45 -7.27 -1.80
CA LYS A 26 -13.67 -7.45 -1.02
C LYS A 26 -13.57 -8.73 -0.19
N ASP A 27 -13.14 -9.82 -0.80
CA ASP A 27 -12.98 -11.11 -0.15
C ASP A 27 -11.93 -11.01 0.96
N LEU A 28 -10.82 -10.30 0.73
CA LEU A 28 -9.81 -10.03 1.75
C LEU A 28 -10.39 -9.35 3.00
N LEU A 29 -11.17 -8.27 2.84
CA LEU A 29 -11.79 -7.57 3.97
C LEU A 29 -12.89 -8.40 4.63
N SER A 30 -13.70 -9.12 3.84
CA SER A 30 -14.78 -9.97 4.35
C SER A 30 -14.24 -11.12 5.19
N LEU A 31 -13.17 -11.79 4.72
CA LEU A 31 -12.53 -12.90 5.43
C LEU A 31 -11.90 -12.44 6.74
N SER A 32 -11.26 -11.26 6.74
CA SER A 32 -10.73 -10.65 7.96
C SER A 32 -11.83 -10.38 9.00
N ALA A 33 -13.02 -9.96 8.56
CA ALA A 33 -14.14 -9.67 9.45
C ALA A 33 -14.90 -10.91 9.94
N SER A 34 -14.94 -11.99 9.15
CA SER A 34 -15.70 -13.21 9.48
C SER A 34 -14.95 -14.18 10.40
N GLU A 35 -13.63 -14.21 10.31
CA GLU A 35 -12.80 -15.21 10.99
C GLU A 35 -12.25 -14.68 12.33
N SER A 36 -12.60 -15.33 13.43
CA SER A 36 -12.20 -14.91 14.79
C SER A 36 -10.68 -14.86 15.03
N ASN A 37 -9.91 -15.65 14.29
CA ASN A 37 -8.45 -15.72 14.39
C ASN A 37 -7.73 -15.10 13.19
N ALA A 38 -8.46 -14.37 12.33
CA ALA A 38 -7.84 -13.65 11.23
C ALA A 38 -7.17 -12.36 11.70
N PRO A 39 -6.13 -11.89 10.98
CA PRO A 39 -5.62 -10.55 11.12
C PRO A 39 -6.72 -9.51 10.89
N ASP A 40 -6.67 -8.39 11.62
CA ASP A 40 -7.58 -7.26 11.42
C ASP A 40 -7.10 -6.45 10.21
N VAL A 41 -7.88 -6.41 9.13
CA VAL A 41 -7.52 -5.71 7.89
C VAL A 41 -8.36 -4.45 7.74
N ARG A 42 -7.70 -3.30 7.69
CA ARG A 42 -8.36 -1.99 7.62
C ARG A 42 -8.04 -1.27 6.33
N LEU A 43 -9.06 -0.65 5.76
CA LEU A 43 -8.95 0.27 4.63
C LEU A 43 -8.96 1.71 5.14
N TYR A 44 -7.92 2.45 4.80
CA TYR A 44 -7.81 3.89 5.07
C TYR A 44 -7.97 4.67 3.78
N ILE A 45 -8.66 5.81 3.85
CA ILE A 45 -8.82 6.74 2.73
C ILE A 45 -8.50 8.15 3.21
N ALA A 46 -7.68 8.85 2.44
CA ALA A 46 -7.40 10.27 2.64
C ALA A 46 -8.20 11.08 1.62
N SER A 47 -8.99 12.03 2.11
CA SER A 47 -9.79 12.94 1.29
C SER A 47 -9.53 14.39 1.66
N VAL A 48 -9.73 15.29 0.70
CA VAL A 48 -9.71 16.73 0.93
C VAL A 48 -11.11 17.29 0.76
N ASP A 49 -11.59 17.98 1.79
CA ASP A 49 -12.86 18.69 1.73
C ASP A 49 -12.66 20.04 1.03
N ASP A 50 -13.47 20.33 0.01
CA ASP A 50 -13.49 21.61 -0.67
C ASP A 50 -14.39 22.59 0.15
N GLY A 51 -13.91 23.03 1.30
CA GLY A 51 -14.24 24.36 1.85
C GLY A 51 -15.66 24.73 2.32
N GLU A 52 -16.60 23.81 2.55
CA GLU A 52 -17.88 24.14 3.25
C GLU A 52 -18.16 23.28 4.51
N GLY A 53 -17.31 22.29 4.80
CA GLY A 53 -17.43 21.40 5.95
C GLY A 53 -16.46 21.77 7.07
N ASN A 54 -16.95 21.80 8.30
CA ASN A 54 -16.15 22.02 9.52
C ASN A 54 -15.02 20.98 9.59
N CYS A 55 -13.76 21.40 9.44
CA CYS A 55 -12.60 20.51 9.51
C CYS A 55 -12.56 19.81 10.87
N VAL A 56 -12.88 18.52 10.91
CA VAL A 56 -12.61 17.66 12.07
C VAL A 56 -11.15 17.24 11.96
N ALA A 57 -10.23 18.15 12.27
CA ALA A 57 -8.90 17.71 12.66
C ALA A 57 -9.09 16.89 13.95
N ASP A 58 -8.54 15.67 14.00
CA ASP A 58 -8.40 14.90 15.24
C ASP A 58 -7.91 15.85 16.33
N ARG A 59 -8.80 16.22 17.26
CA ARG A 59 -8.53 17.15 18.35
C ARG A 59 -7.61 16.47 19.35
N GLU A 60 -6.30 16.51 19.11
CA GLU A 60 -5.39 16.78 20.21
C GLU A 60 -5.44 18.29 20.45
N SER A 61 -5.98 18.65 21.61
CA SER A 61 -6.19 20.01 22.09
C SER A 61 -4.92 20.87 21.97
N ARG A 62 -4.88 21.74 20.95
CA ARG A 62 -4.12 22.99 21.04
C ARG A 62 -4.91 23.95 21.93
N GLU A 63 -4.27 24.43 22.99
CA GLU A 63 -4.85 25.36 23.97
C GLU A 63 -4.96 26.81 23.47
N ASP A 64 -4.53 27.11 22.24
CA ASP A 64 -4.71 28.44 21.64
C ASP A 64 -6.02 28.50 20.85
N GLY A 65 -7.05 29.12 21.40
CA GLY A 65 -8.39 29.23 20.82
C GLY A 65 -8.49 30.05 19.52
N ARG A 66 -7.65 29.78 18.51
CA ARG A 66 -7.67 30.43 17.20
C ARG A 66 -8.17 29.44 16.15
N SER A 67 -9.41 29.64 15.69
CA SER A 67 -9.97 28.89 14.56
C SER A 67 -9.20 29.24 13.29
N PRO A 68 -8.59 28.28 12.57
CA PRO A 68 -7.99 28.57 11.28
C PRO A 68 -9.12 28.74 10.27
N GLY A 69 -9.26 29.95 9.71
CA GLY A 69 -10.17 30.19 8.61
C GLY A 69 -9.81 29.35 7.39
N GLY A 70 -10.82 28.83 6.68
CA GLY A 70 -10.75 28.37 5.28
C GLY A 70 -9.56 27.47 4.90
N CYS A 71 -9.10 26.57 5.76
CA CYS A 71 -8.05 25.62 5.40
C CYS A 71 -8.66 24.41 4.66
N ASN A 72 -8.14 24.09 3.48
CA ASN A 72 -8.37 22.78 2.84
C ASN A 72 -7.68 21.71 3.70
N CYS A 73 -8.45 21.06 4.56
CA CYS A 73 -7.95 20.03 5.47
C CYS A 73 -7.94 18.67 4.76
N VAL A 74 -6.82 17.95 4.86
CA VAL A 74 -6.76 16.54 4.43
C VAL A 74 -7.03 15.70 5.66
N ASP A 75 -8.03 14.83 5.59
CA ASP A 75 -8.41 13.95 6.69
C ASP A 75 -8.23 12.48 6.27
N ALA A 76 -7.72 11.66 7.18
CA ALA A 76 -7.50 10.23 6.99
C ALA A 76 -8.53 9.45 7.80
N ARG A 77 -9.57 8.96 7.12
CA ARG A 77 -10.65 8.21 7.76
C ARG A 77 -10.45 6.71 7.58
N LEU A 78 -10.81 5.97 8.63
CA LEU A 78 -11.07 4.53 8.52
C LEU A 78 -12.35 4.36 7.69
N GLY A 79 -12.29 3.50 6.68
CA GLY A 79 -13.43 3.19 5.84
C GLY A 79 -14.46 2.33 6.58
N GLU A 80 -15.22 2.90 7.51
CA GLU A 80 -16.36 2.22 8.12
C GLU A 80 -17.63 2.44 7.28
N ASN A 81 -18.28 1.35 6.86
CA ASN A 81 -19.65 1.30 6.37
C ASN A 81 -20.07 2.39 5.36
N GLY A 82 -19.20 2.71 4.39
CA GLY A 82 -19.60 3.46 3.19
C GLY A 82 -20.05 4.90 3.40
N LYS A 83 -19.90 5.48 4.61
CA LYS A 83 -20.17 6.90 4.86
C LYS A 83 -18.85 7.68 4.86
N TYR A 84 -18.42 8.04 3.67
CA TYR A 84 -17.26 8.92 3.47
C TYR A 84 -17.67 10.39 3.68
N GLY A 85 -16.76 11.20 4.21
CA GLY A 85 -16.92 12.65 4.19
C GLY A 85 -17.01 13.16 2.75
N ALA A 86 -17.67 14.30 2.57
CA ALA A 86 -17.98 14.90 1.27
C ALA A 86 -16.74 15.50 0.55
N GLY A 87 -15.59 14.81 0.58
CA GLY A 87 -14.32 15.29 0.05
C GLY A 87 -13.79 14.47 -1.12
N GLU A 88 -12.91 15.07 -1.93
CA GLU A 88 -12.23 14.42 -3.05
C GLU A 88 -11.19 13.41 -2.52
N PRO A 89 -11.30 12.09 -2.85
CA PRO A 89 -10.35 11.10 -2.38
C PRO A 89 -9.02 11.21 -3.11
N LEU A 90 -7.92 11.31 -2.36
CA LEU A 90 -6.57 11.49 -2.91
C LEU A 90 -5.70 10.25 -2.81
N ALA A 91 -5.83 9.48 -1.74
CA ALA A 91 -5.07 8.26 -1.54
C ALA A 91 -5.84 7.27 -0.68
N ALA A 92 -5.45 5.99 -0.76
CA ALA A 92 -6.00 4.94 0.08
C ALA A 92 -4.94 3.87 0.34
N ILE A 93 -4.98 3.25 1.52
CA ILE A 93 -4.09 2.14 1.87
C ILE A 93 -4.88 1.02 2.57
N ILE A 94 -4.45 -0.23 2.37
CA ILE A 94 -4.94 -1.39 3.09
C ILE A 94 -3.81 -1.87 4.00
N VAL A 95 -4.10 -1.97 5.30
CA VAL A 95 -3.13 -2.36 6.32
C VAL A 95 -3.71 -3.52 7.11
N LEU A 96 -2.89 -4.54 7.29
CA LEU A 96 -3.19 -5.72 8.09
C LEU A 96 -2.57 -5.54 9.48
N PHE A 97 -3.31 -5.86 10.53
CA PHE A 97 -2.87 -5.73 11.92
C PHE A 97 -2.88 -7.11 12.60
N CYS A 98 -1.71 -7.48 13.11
CA CYS A 98 -1.50 -8.60 14.01
C CYS A 98 -0.81 -8.11 15.28
N LYS A 99 -0.92 -8.88 16.37
CA LYS A 99 -0.25 -8.57 17.65
C LYS A 99 1.27 -8.40 17.49
N ARG A 100 1.89 -9.13 16.58
CA ARG A 100 3.34 -9.05 16.34
C ARG A 100 3.70 -7.92 15.39
N GLU A 101 3.01 -7.84 14.27
CA GLU A 101 3.35 -6.92 13.18
C GLU A 101 2.10 -6.38 12.49
N ALA A 102 2.14 -5.12 12.09
CA ALA A 102 1.21 -4.54 11.14
C ALA A 102 1.89 -4.45 9.77
N VAL A 103 1.19 -4.80 8.70
CA VAL A 103 1.73 -4.91 7.35
C VAL A 103 0.98 -3.99 6.39
N TYR A 104 1.70 -3.10 5.73
CA TYR A 104 1.19 -2.27 4.64
C TYR A 104 1.09 -3.11 3.36
N LEU A 105 -0.10 -3.62 3.06
CA LEU A 105 -0.34 -4.56 1.96
C LEU A 105 -0.48 -3.85 0.62
N TYR A 106 -1.37 -2.85 0.55
CA TYR A 106 -1.69 -2.17 -0.70
C TYR A 106 -1.77 -0.67 -0.48
N GLY A 107 -1.33 0.10 -1.48
CA GLY A 107 -1.55 1.53 -1.50
C GLY A 107 -1.87 2.04 -2.88
N ALA A 108 -2.75 3.02 -2.89
CA ALA A 108 -3.29 3.66 -4.06
C ALA A 108 -3.23 5.18 -3.87
N SER A 109 -2.85 5.90 -4.92
CA SER A 109 -2.74 7.35 -4.89
C SER A 109 -3.16 7.94 -6.22
N GLY A 110 -3.93 9.02 -6.17
CA GLY A 110 -4.30 9.80 -7.33
C GLY A 110 -3.13 10.64 -7.86
N ASN A 111 -3.35 11.27 -9.02
CA ASN A 111 -2.40 12.21 -9.61
C ASN A 111 -2.62 13.66 -9.16
N LYS A 112 -3.80 13.95 -8.61
CA LYS A 112 -4.20 15.29 -8.17
C LYS A 112 -3.68 15.59 -6.76
N LYS A 113 -3.51 16.88 -6.46
CA LYS A 113 -3.29 17.40 -5.10
C LYS A 113 -2.17 16.65 -4.33
N ARG A 114 -1.12 16.19 -5.03
CA ARG A 114 0.00 15.43 -4.42
C ARG A 114 0.85 16.25 -3.44
N ASN A 115 0.85 17.57 -3.61
CA ASN A 115 1.49 18.52 -2.71
C ASN A 115 0.94 18.43 -1.27
N PHE A 116 -0.28 17.91 -1.09
CA PHE A 116 -0.86 17.64 0.24
C PHE A 116 -0.30 16.38 0.92
N MET A 117 0.57 15.63 0.24
CA MET A 117 1.24 14.44 0.77
C MET A 117 0.29 13.41 1.42
N PRO A 118 -0.86 13.07 0.79
CA PRO A 118 -1.89 12.24 1.41
C PRO A 118 -1.39 10.83 1.77
N SER A 119 -0.47 10.27 0.97
CA SER A 119 0.13 8.96 1.27
C SER A 119 0.93 8.98 2.58
N TYR A 120 1.62 10.08 2.92
CA TYR A 120 2.36 10.20 4.17
C TYR A 120 1.41 10.31 5.37
N LEU A 121 0.33 11.07 5.22
CA LEU A 121 -0.73 11.15 6.24
C LEU A 121 -1.31 9.77 6.55
N LEU A 122 -1.62 8.99 5.51
CA LEU A 122 -2.16 7.63 5.65
C LEU A 122 -1.18 6.70 6.37
N GLN A 123 0.10 6.71 5.99
CA GLN A 123 1.12 5.90 6.66
C GLN A 123 1.29 6.30 8.13
N TRP A 124 1.33 7.60 8.42
CA TRP A 124 1.41 8.09 9.80
C TRP A 124 0.22 7.63 10.65
N ARG A 125 -1.00 7.73 10.09
CA ARG A 125 -2.20 7.23 10.78
C ARG A 125 -2.12 5.74 11.03
N ALA A 126 -1.74 4.95 10.02
CA ALA A 126 -1.60 3.51 10.17
C ALA A 126 -0.52 3.09 11.19
N ILE A 127 0.60 3.80 11.25
CA ILE A 127 1.65 3.58 12.26
C ILE A 127 1.12 3.85 13.67
N ASN A 128 0.38 4.94 13.85
CA ASN A 128 -0.25 5.26 15.14
C ASN A 128 -1.29 4.20 15.53
N ASP A 129 -2.11 3.75 14.59
CA ASP A 129 -3.08 2.70 14.83
C ASP A 129 -2.40 1.35 15.12
N ALA A 130 -1.27 1.04 14.48
CA ALA A 130 -0.48 -0.16 14.76
C ALA A 130 0.05 -0.16 16.19
N LYS A 131 0.55 1.00 16.64
CA LYS A 131 0.98 1.19 18.03
C LYS A 131 -0.17 1.02 19.01
N LYS A 132 -1.36 1.58 18.71
CA LYS A 132 -2.57 1.41 19.53
C LYS A 132 -3.08 -0.03 19.55
N TYR A 133 -2.96 -0.74 18.43
CA TYR A 133 -3.30 -2.16 18.31
C TYR A 133 -2.36 -3.05 19.14
N GLY A 134 -1.16 -2.56 19.45
CA GLY A 134 -0.13 -3.30 20.19
C GLY A 134 0.83 -4.07 19.29
N SER A 135 0.90 -3.74 18.00
CA SER A 135 1.89 -4.32 17.08
C SER A 135 3.30 -3.88 17.44
N ALA A 136 4.24 -4.83 17.52
CA ALA A 136 5.64 -4.54 17.81
C ALA A 136 6.40 -3.97 16.59
N PHE A 137 5.96 -4.31 15.38
CA PHE A 137 6.58 -3.89 14.12
C PHE A 137 5.55 -3.31 13.15
N TYR A 138 5.98 -2.37 12.31
CA TYR A 138 5.25 -1.89 11.15
C TYR A 138 6.06 -2.22 9.89
N ASP A 139 5.64 -3.24 9.14
CA ASP A 139 6.29 -3.70 7.93
C ASP A 139 5.69 -2.97 6.71
N LEU A 140 6.51 -2.14 6.06
CA LEU A 140 6.17 -1.47 4.80
C LEU A 140 6.11 -2.43 3.60
N TYR A 141 6.36 -3.72 3.82
CA TYR A 141 6.37 -4.79 2.83
C TYR A 141 7.46 -4.64 1.77
N GLY A 142 7.42 -5.45 0.71
CA GLY A 142 8.48 -5.56 -0.29
C GLY A 142 8.87 -4.25 -0.98
N MET A 143 10.16 -4.01 -1.16
CA MET A 143 10.72 -2.82 -1.80
C MET A 143 11.81 -3.20 -2.81
N PRO A 144 12.20 -2.30 -3.74
CA PRO A 144 13.32 -2.55 -4.64
C PRO A 144 14.61 -2.84 -3.86
N PRO A 145 15.52 -3.67 -4.41
CA PRO A 145 16.69 -4.15 -3.68
C PRO A 145 17.76 -3.08 -3.44
N SER A 146 17.76 -1.99 -4.21
CA SER A 146 18.80 -0.96 -4.16
C SER A 146 18.27 0.43 -4.51
N ASP A 147 19.02 1.46 -4.09
CA ASP A 147 18.81 2.87 -4.44
C ASP A 147 19.34 3.18 -5.85
N ASP A 148 18.87 2.47 -6.88
CA ASP A 148 19.21 2.77 -8.28
C ASP A 148 18.14 3.68 -8.90
N GLU A 149 18.51 4.90 -9.26
CA GLU A 149 17.63 5.90 -9.88
C GLU A 149 17.04 5.44 -11.22
N ARG A 150 17.71 4.51 -11.91
CA ARG A 150 17.23 3.96 -13.19
C ARG A 150 16.17 2.88 -13.00
N HIS A 151 15.95 2.44 -11.76
CA HIS A 151 14.96 1.43 -11.45
C HIS A 151 13.54 2.04 -11.54
N PRO A 152 12.58 1.41 -12.25
CA PRO A 152 11.22 1.95 -12.41
C PRO A 152 10.51 2.28 -11.09
N MET A 153 10.85 1.54 -10.02
CA MET A 153 10.29 1.72 -8.67
C MET A 153 11.19 2.51 -7.71
N HIS A 154 12.14 3.32 -8.20
CA HIS A 154 13.02 4.14 -7.35
C HIS A 154 12.25 5.07 -6.40
N GLY A 155 11.15 5.68 -6.89
CA GLY A 155 10.27 6.49 -6.05
C GLY A 155 9.66 5.72 -4.88
N LEU A 156 9.35 4.43 -5.07
CA LEU A 156 8.85 3.56 -4.00
C LEU A 156 9.94 3.24 -2.98
N TYR A 157 11.18 3.05 -3.43
CA TYR A 157 12.35 2.90 -2.53
C TYR A 157 12.47 4.13 -1.63
N ARG A 158 12.54 5.32 -2.22
CA ARG A 158 12.65 6.61 -1.51
C ARG A 158 11.50 6.84 -0.53
N PHE A 159 10.27 6.53 -0.94
CA PHE A 159 9.09 6.63 -0.08
C PHE A 159 9.24 5.76 1.16
N LYS A 160 9.62 4.48 1.01
CA LYS A 160 9.70 3.54 2.12
C LYS A 160 10.89 3.82 3.04
N THR A 161 12.06 4.14 2.49
CA THR A 161 13.24 4.49 3.30
C THR A 161 13.09 5.82 4.03
N GLY A 162 12.27 6.74 3.49
CA GLY A 162 12.00 8.04 4.10
C GLY A 162 11.36 7.99 5.49
N PHE A 163 10.74 6.87 5.87
CA PHE A 163 10.17 6.66 7.21
C PHE A 163 11.21 6.25 8.27
N GLY A 164 12.48 6.05 7.89
CA GLY A 164 13.57 5.75 8.85
C GLY A 164 13.55 4.32 9.41
N GLY A 165 12.89 3.38 8.72
CA GLY A 165 12.88 1.95 9.08
C GLY A 165 14.20 1.21 8.77
N LYS A 166 14.24 -0.08 9.09
CA LYS A 166 15.37 -0.98 8.77
C LYS A 166 15.05 -1.84 7.55
N ILE A 167 15.99 -1.95 6.62
CA ILE A 167 15.89 -2.86 5.48
C ILE A 167 16.25 -4.27 5.95
N ILE A 168 15.32 -5.22 5.79
CA ILE A 168 15.50 -6.63 6.18
C ILE A 168 15.53 -7.49 4.92
N HIS A 169 16.65 -8.16 4.68
CA HIS A 169 16.76 -9.17 3.63
C HIS A 169 16.33 -10.53 4.19
N ARG A 170 15.21 -11.04 3.70
CA ARG A 170 14.71 -12.38 4.06
C ARG A 170 15.34 -13.42 3.13
N PRO A 171 15.58 -14.66 3.60
CA PRO A 171 15.90 -15.76 2.69
C PRO A 171 14.74 -15.88 1.70
N GLY A 172 15.06 -15.93 0.40
CA GLY A 172 14.05 -16.12 -0.63
C GLY A 172 13.39 -17.49 -0.55
N SER A 173 12.64 -17.85 -1.60
CA SER A 173 12.03 -19.17 -1.71
C SER A 173 13.11 -20.26 -1.86
N MET A 174 12.95 -21.35 -1.12
CA MET A 174 13.77 -22.56 -1.23
C MET A 174 12.87 -23.74 -1.58
N ASP A 175 13.22 -24.45 -2.65
CA ASP A 175 12.47 -25.61 -3.12
C ASP A 175 13.07 -26.90 -2.55
N VAL A 176 12.22 -27.79 -2.04
CA VAL A 176 12.60 -29.13 -1.61
C VAL A 176 12.08 -30.14 -2.63
N PRO A 177 12.95 -30.83 -3.39
CA PRO A 177 12.51 -31.77 -4.42
C PRO A 177 11.88 -33.01 -3.78
N LEU A 178 10.57 -33.20 -4.00
CA LEU A 178 9.83 -34.39 -3.53
C LEU A 178 9.91 -35.57 -4.51
N SER A 179 10.22 -35.32 -5.77
CA SER A 179 10.31 -36.35 -6.82
C SER A 179 11.42 -36.03 -7.81
N PHE A 180 11.92 -37.06 -8.50
CA PHE A 180 12.93 -36.90 -9.54
C PHE A 180 12.43 -36.06 -10.72
N LEU A 181 11.11 -35.93 -10.91
CA LEU A 181 10.50 -35.11 -11.96
C LEU A 181 10.69 -33.60 -11.72
N TYR A 182 11.12 -33.19 -10.53
CA TYR A 182 11.46 -31.80 -10.27
C TYR A 182 12.67 -31.33 -11.09
N PHE A 183 13.69 -32.19 -11.28
CA PHE A 183 14.90 -31.82 -12.03
C PHE A 183 14.63 -31.46 -13.51
N PRO A 184 13.89 -32.26 -14.31
CA PRO A 184 13.55 -31.85 -15.67
C PRO A 184 12.67 -30.59 -15.69
N TYR A 185 11.77 -30.40 -14.71
CA TYR A 185 10.99 -29.16 -14.60
C TYR A 185 11.89 -27.93 -14.39
N VAL A 186 12.84 -27.98 -13.44
CA VAL A 186 13.79 -26.89 -13.20
C VAL A 186 14.63 -26.60 -14.44
N PHE A 187 15.05 -27.65 -15.16
CA PHE A 187 15.77 -27.48 -16.41
C PHE A 187 14.94 -26.75 -17.47
N LEU A 188 13.67 -27.13 -17.65
CA LEU A 188 12.75 -26.46 -18.57
C LEU A 188 12.48 -25.01 -18.15
N GLU A 189 12.31 -24.74 -16.86
CA GLU A 189 12.15 -23.37 -16.34
C GLU A 189 13.41 -22.52 -16.53
N ALA A 190 14.60 -23.11 -16.39
CA ALA A 190 15.86 -22.45 -16.69
C ALA A 190 15.97 -22.09 -18.18
N LEU A 191 15.58 -22.99 -19.08
CA LEU A 191 15.52 -22.74 -20.52
C LEU A 191 14.51 -21.64 -20.87
N ARG A 192 13.30 -21.70 -20.31
CA ARG A 192 12.26 -20.67 -20.49
C ARG A 192 12.76 -19.29 -20.02
N SER A 193 13.38 -19.25 -18.84
CA SER A 193 13.97 -18.04 -18.27
C SER A 193 15.08 -17.47 -19.15
N PHE A 194 15.95 -18.32 -19.69
CA PHE A 194 17.01 -17.92 -20.62
C PHE A 194 16.43 -17.33 -21.91
N TYR A 195 15.43 -17.99 -22.50
CA TYR A 195 14.73 -17.50 -23.69
C TYR A 195 14.14 -16.10 -23.47
N HIS A 196 13.39 -15.88 -22.38
CA HIS A 196 12.77 -14.58 -22.11
C HIS A 196 13.79 -13.48 -21.75
N LYS A 197 14.83 -13.79 -20.97
CA LYS A 197 15.81 -12.78 -20.52
C LYS A 197 16.80 -12.40 -21.60
N LYS A 198 17.26 -13.35 -22.43
CA LYS A 198 18.29 -13.12 -23.44
C LYS A 198 17.72 -13.05 -24.85
N ILE A 199 17.03 -14.09 -25.31
CA ILE A 199 16.61 -14.22 -26.71
C ILE A 199 15.49 -13.23 -27.04
N LYS A 200 14.39 -13.21 -26.28
CA LYS A 200 13.25 -12.32 -26.55
C LYS A 200 13.65 -10.84 -26.50
N LYS A 201 14.52 -10.44 -25.57
CA LYS A 201 15.04 -9.05 -25.49
C LYS A 201 15.89 -8.66 -26.69
N ILE A 202 16.56 -9.61 -27.36
CA ILE A 202 17.30 -9.35 -28.61
C ILE A 202 16.32 -9.06 -29.76
N PHE A 203 15.22 -9.81 -29.85
CA PHE A 203 14.23 -9.64 -30.91
C PHE A 203 13.28 -8.44 -30.72
N VAL A 204 13.07 -8.00 -29.48
CA VAL A 204 12.19 -6.84 -29.15
C VAL A 204 12.97 -5.50 -29.16
N ARG A 205 14.30 -5.51 -29.28
CA ARG A 205 15.15 -4.30 -29.36
C ARG A 205 15.40 -3.79 -30.80
N ARG A 206 14.59 -4.23 -31.77
CA ARG A 206 14.58 -3.67 -33.14
C ARG A 206 13.35 -2.81 -33.36
#